data_AF-A0A9Q3J2D7-F1
#
_entry.id   AF-A0A9Q3J2D7-F1
#
_cell.length_a   1.000
_cell.length_b   1.000
_cell.length_c   1.000
_cell.angle_alpha   90.00
_cell.angle_beta   90.00
_cell.angle_gamma   90.00
#
_symmetry.space_group_name_H-M   'P 1'
#
loop_
_entity.id
_entity.type
_entity.pdbx_description
1 polymer ?
#
loop_
_entity_poly.entity_id
_entity_poly.type
_entity_poly.pdbx_seq_one_letter_code
_entity_poly.pdbx_strand_id
1 'polypeptide(L)'
;MIYQRTKHTCVVKVVDRSLINLVLKECHDSPFSGYLSEDRTREKVKTWRWWPMWQKDVANYCKTCDRCQKENQSTGKRLGKMIKIQEPRRPWEIVHMDWVTGLPPGGDRIYNACLVVVD
;
A
#
# COMPACT_ATOMS: atom_id res chain seq x y z
N MET A 1 28.29 -11.94 21.50
CA MET A 1 28.59 -11.20 20.26
C MET A 1 28.60 -12.22 19.12
N ILE A 2 27.54 -12.32 18.29
CA ILE A 2 27.47 -13.31 17.20
C ILE A 2 27.26 -12.55 15.89
N TYR A 3 28.37 -12.00 15.40
CA TYR A 3 28.71 -11.76 13.99
C TYR A 3 29.27 -10.36 13.73
N GLN A 4 30.59 -10.30 13.55
CA GLN A 4 31.38 -9.19 13.05
C GLN A 4 31.96 -9.55 11.69
N ARG A 5 32.07 -8.57 10.80
CA ARG A 5 32.52 -8.78 9.45
C ARG A 5 33.25 -7.45 9.03
N THR A 6 34.55 -7.48 8.74
CA THR A 6 35.40 -6.32 8.31
C THR A 6 36.12 -6.44 6.94
N LYS A 7 35.96 -5.38 6.12
CA LYS A 7 36.33 -5.13 4.69
C LYS A 7 35.49 -5.80 3.60
N HIS A 8 35.22 -7.10 3.68
CA HIS A 8 34.36 -7.86 2.74
C HIS A 8 33.12 -8.40 3.45
N THR A 9 32.57 -7.57 4.33
CA THR A 9 32.26 -7.96 5.70
C THR A 9 30.86 -7.46 6.26
N CYS A 10 29.68 -8.10 6.18
CA CYS A 10 28.39 -7.79 6.85
C CYS A 10 28.33 -8.24 8.34
N VAL A 11 28.44 -7.33 9.32
CA VAL A 11 28.30 -7.59 10.77
C VAL A 11 26.81 -7.65 11.10
N VAL A 12 26.33 -8.71 11.74
CA VAL A 12 24.95 -8.77 12.23
C VAL A 12 25.00 -8.72 13.75
N LYS A 13 24.49 -7.64 14.34
CA LYS A 13 24.49 -7.49 15.79
C LYS A 13 23.31 -8.27 16.37
N VAL A 14 23.61 -9.22 17.27
CA VAL A 14 22.59 -9.88 18.10
C VAL A 14 21.95 -8.84 19.01
N VAL A 15 20.62 -8.80 19.01
CA VAL A 15 19.84 -7.84 19.78
C VAL A 15 19.31 -8.51 21.04
N ASP A 16 19.49 -7.85 22.20
CA ASP A 16 18.85 -8.26 23.44
C ASP A 16 17.33 -8.09 23.34
N ARG A 17 16.55 -8.95 24.03
CA ARG A 17 15.09 -8.89 23.97
C ARG A 17 14.52 -7.52 24.37
N SER A 18 15.15 -6.83 25.31
CA SER A 18 14.75 -5.48 25.74
C SER A 18 14.86 -4.42 24.64
N LEU A 19 15.73 -4.64 23.64
CA LEU A 19 16.03 -3.68 22.57
C LEU A 19 15.26 -3.97 21.27
N ILE A 20 14.54 -5.08 21.17
CA ILE A 20 13.82 -5.48 19.95
C ILE A 20 12.84 -4.39 19.50
N ASN A 21 12.01 -3.87 20.42
CA ASN A 21 11.04 -2.83 20.09
C ASN A 21 11.69 -1.53 19.59
N LEU A 22 12.83 -1.17 20.18
CA LEU A 22 13.59 0.00 19.73
C LEU A 22 14.11 -0.20 18.30
N VAL A 23 14.65 -1.38 18.00
CA VAL A 23 15.13 -1.71 16.64
C VAL A 23 13.98 -1.71 15.63
N LEU A 24 12.83 -2.28 15.97
CA LEU A 24 11.65 -2.31 15.10
C LEU A 24 11.14 -0.89 14.80
N LYS A 25 11.06 -0.05 15.83
CA LYS A 25 10.69 1.36 15.69
C LYS A 25 11.64 2.12 14.76
N GLU A 26 12.95 1.97 14.92
CA GLU A 26 13.95 2.61 14.04
C GLU A 26 13.87 2.09 12.58
N CYS A 27 13.53 0.82 12.41
CA CYS A 27 13.43 0.22 11.08
C CYS A 27 12.13 0.60 10.35
N HIS A 28 11.03 0.75 11.06
CA HIS A 28 9.70 0.97 10.50
C HIS A 28 9.25 2.44 10.59
N ASP A 29 9.30 3.05 11.78
CA ASP A 29 8.70 4.36 12.08
C ASP A 29 9.61 5.54 11.70
N SER A 30 10.88 5.30 11.39
CA SER A 30 11.80 6.42 11.11
C SER A 30 11.31 7.22 9.89
N PRO A 31 11.29 8.57 9.94
CA PRO A 31 10.77 9.43 8.88
C PRO A 31 11.39 9.17 7.50
N PHE A 32 12.67 8.77 7.49
CA PHE A 32 13.41 8.43 6.27
C PHE A 32 13.10 7.02 5.74
N SER A 33 12.43 6.19 6.54
CA SER A 33 11.90 4.88 6.13
C SER A 33 10.48 4.98 5.57
N GLY A 34 9.75 6.08 5.81
CA GLY A 34 8.41 6.26 5.24
C GLY A 34 7.42 5.16 5.59
N TYR A 35 7.48 4.56 6.79
CA TYR A 35 6.61 3.45 7.18
C TYR A 35 6.68 2.29 6.19
N LEU A 36 7.92 1.84 5.96
CA LEU A 36 8.26 0.73 5.06
C LEU A 36 7.24 -0.41 5.16
N SER A 37 6.89 -0.98 4.01
CA SER A 37 6.15 -2.24 3.95
C SER A 37 6.88 -3.32 4.74
N GLU A 38 6.17 -4.36 5.18
CA GLU A 38 6.75 -5.45 5.96
C GLU A 38 8.03 -6.01 5.31
N ASP A 39 8.03 -6.22 4.00
CA ASP A 39 9.19 -6.71 3.25
C ASP A 39 10.39 -5.78 3.35
N ARG A 40 10.17 -4.47 3.22
CA ARG A 40 11.22 -3.47 3.34
C ARG A 40 11.74 -3.34 4.77
N THR A 41 10.87 -3.44 5.77
CA THR A 41 11.29 -3.49 7.18
C THR A 41 12.13 -4.75 7.44
N ARG A 42 11.77 -5.90 6.85
CA ARG A 42 12.56 -7.14 6.95
C ARG A 42 13.94 -6.98 6.32
N GLU A 43 14.05 -6.37 5.14
CA GLU A 43 15.32 -6.07 4.49
C GLU A 43 16.23 -5.21 5.39
N LYS A 44 15.67 -4.16 5.99
CA LYS A 44 16.40 -3.24 6.86
C LYS A 44 16.92 -3.93 8.13
N VAL A 45 16.06 -4.70 8.80
CA VAL A 45 16.44 -5.51 9.97
C VAL A 45 17.56 -6.50 9.62
N LYS A 46 17.39 -7.24 8.52
CA LYS A 46 18.34 -8.27 8.05
C LYS A 46 19.74 -7.71 7.79
N THR A 47 19.87 -6.43 7.42
CA THR A 47 21.17 -5.84 7.07
C THR A 47 22.14 -5.76 8.25
N TRP A 48 21.65 -5.52 9.48
CA TRP A 48 22.54 -5.21 10.62
C TRP A 48 22.11 -5.80 11.97
N ARG A 49 20.97 -6.50 12.06
CA ARG A 49 20.39 -6.96 13.32
C ARG A 49 19.83 -8.39 13.20
N TRP A 50 19.92 -9.15 14.28
CA TRP A 50 19.33 -10.49 14.35
C TRP A 50 18.95 -10.86 15.77
N TRP A 51 17.87 -11.62 15.90
CA TRP A 51 17.44 -12.29 17.11
C TRP A 51 16.53 -13.48 16.74
N PRO A 52 16.29 -14.45 17.65
CA PRO A 52 15.36 -15.54 17.38
C PRO A 52 13.96 -15.01 17.05
N MET A 53 13.34 -15.53 15.99
CA MET A 53 11.99 -15.14 15.52
C MET A 53 11.86 -13.69 15.00
N TRP A 54 12.95 -13.01 14.64
CA TRP A 54 12.91 -11.63 14.14
C TRP A 54 11.91 -11.36 13.01
N GLN A 55 11.73 -12.31 12.08
CA GLN A 55 10.77 -12.17 10.98
C GLN A 55 9.31 -12.14 11.46
N LYS A 56 8.99 -12.87 12.53
CA LYS A 56 7.66 -12.91 13.14
C LYS A 56 7.41 -11.62 13.91
N ASP A 57 8.41 -11.13 14.63
CA ASP A 57 8.30 -9.87 15.37
C ASP A 57 8.14 -8.67 14.43
N VAL A 58 8.89 -8.63 13.32
CA VAL A 58 8.69 -7.61 12.27
C VAL A 58 7.27 -7.67 11.69
N ALA A 59 6.80 -8.88 11.33
CA ALA A 59 5.45 -9.05 10.78
C ALA A 59 4.38 -8.58 11.76
N ASN A 60 4.50 -8.96 13.03
CA ASN A 60 3.57 -8.54 14.08
C ASN A 60 3.58 -7.02 14.27
N TYR A 61 4.78 -6.42 14.34
CA TYR A 61 4.94 -4.97 14.52
C TYR A 61 4.29 -4.18 13.39
N CYS A 62 4.57 -4.53 12.12
CA CYS A 62 3.96 -3.86 10.96
C CYS A 62 2.44 -4.07 10.90
N LYS A 63 1.93 -5.26 11.28
CA LYS A 63 0.48 -5.53 11.34
C LYS A 63 -0.23 -4.73 12.42
N THR A 64 0.43 -4.46 13.54
CA THR A 64 -0.14 -3.66 14.65
C THR A 64 0.12 -2.15 14.54
N CYS A 65 0.85 -1.70 13.51
CA CYS A 65 1.14 -0.28 13.31
C CYS A 65 -0.13 0.50 12.91
N ASP A 66 -0.65 1.32 13.82
CA ASP A 66 -1.88 2.11 13.63
C ASP A 66 -1.84 2.99 12.37
N ARG A 67 -0.70 3.64 12.11
CA ARG A 67 -0.54 4.49 10.92
C ARG A 67 -0.61 3.67 9.63
N CYS A 68 0.11 2.55 9.56
CA CYS A 68 0.04 1.67 8.39
C CYS A 68 -1.36 1.10 8.19
N GLN A 69 -2.07 0.74 9.26
CA GLN A 69 -3.45 0.22 9.12
C GLN A 69 -4.43 1.30 8.64
N LYS A 70 -4.20 2.58 9.00
CA LYS A 70 -5.03 3.71 8.56
C LYS A 70 -4.73 4.16 7.13
N GLU A 71 -3.45 4.28 6.77
CA GLU A 71 -3.01 4.77 5.46
C GLU A 71 -3.02 3.66 4.40
N ASN A 72 -2.57 2.46 4.75
CA ASN A 72 -2.48 1.30 3.88
C ASN A 72 -3.70 0.39 4.10
N GLN A 73 -4.89 0.92 3.83
CA GLN A 73 -6.08 0.09 3.77
C GLN A 73 -5.86 -0.98 2.71
N SER A 74 -6.04 -2.26 3.09
CA SER A 74 -5.99 -3.40 2.18
C SER A 74 -6.85 -3.12 0.94
N THR A 75 -6.21 -2.78 -0.18
CA THR A 75 -6.84 -2.72 -1.50
C THR A 75 -7.29 -4.10 -1.99
N GLY A 76 -7.02 -5.15 -1.20
CA GLY A 76 -7.28 -6.56 -1.48
C GLY A 76 -8.69 -7.05 -1.22
N LYS A 77 -9.71 -6.18 -1.08
CA LYS A 77 -11.05 -6.67 -1.48
C LYS A 77 -10.90 -6.98 -2.95
N ARG A 78 -10.99 -8.27 -3.33
CA ARG A 78 -11.15 -8.65 -4.74
C ARG A 78 -12.21 -7.70 -5.27
N LEU A 79 -11.84 -6.80 -6.17
CA LEU A 79 -12.81 -6.07 -6.98
C LEU A 79 -13.80 -7.15 -7.41
N GLY A 80 -15.07 -6.98 -7.02
CA GLY A 80 -16.08 -8.00 -7.27
C GLY A 80 -15.94 -8.48 -8.72
N LYS A 81 -16.23 -9.77 -8.98
CA LYS A 81 -16.17 -10.28 -10.36
C LYS A 81 -16.89 -9.28 -11.24
N MET A 82 -16.25 -8.83 -12.32
CA MET A 82 -16.86 -7.92 -13.29
C MET A 82 -18.22 -8.50 -13.68
N ILE A 83 -19.30 -7.88 -13.19
CA ILE A 83 -20.65 -8.31 -13.50
C ILE A 83 -20.93 -7.76 -14.89
N LYS A 84 -21.20 -8.64 -15.85
CA LYS A 84 -21.69 -8.22 -17.15
C LYS A 84 -23.04 -7.56 -16.97
N ILE A 85 -23.21 -6.38 -17.54
CA ILE A 85 -24.53 -5.76 -17.72
C ILE A 85 -25.33 -6.71 -18.63
N GLN A 86 -26.63 -6.87 -18.37
CA GLN A 86 -27.48 -7.70 -19.22
C GLN A 86 -27.55 -7.08 -20.62
N GLU A 87 -27.36 -7.90 -21.65
CA GLU A 87 -27.49 -7.43 -23.04
C GLU A 87 -28.96 -7.07 -23.32
N PRO A 88 -29.25 -5.86 -23.81
CA PRO A 88 -30.61 -5.47 -24.19
C PRO A 88 -31.08 -6.33 -25.37
N ARG A 89 -32.36 -6.71 -25.37
CA ARG A 89 -33.01 -7.54 -26.40
C ARG A 89 -33.70 -6.70 -27.46
N ARG A 90 -33.96 -5.43 -27.18
CA ARG A 90 -34.60 -4.47 -28.10
C ARG A 90 -34.05 -3.06 -27.86
N PRO A 91 -34.12 -2.17 -28.87
CA PRO A 91 -33.82 -0.75 -28.67
C PRO A 91 -34.64 -0.15 -27.53
N TRP A 92 -34.07 0.80 -26.81
CA TRP A 92 -34.67 1.51 -25.67
C TRP A 92 -34.95 0.67 -24.43
N GLU A 93 -34.34 -0.50 -24.31
CA GLU A 93 -34.48 -1.36 -23.12
C GLU A 93 -33.54 -0.94 -21.98
N ILE A 94 -32.32 -0.52 -22.31
CA ILE A 94 -31.31 -0.07 -21.35
C ILE A 94 -30.66 1.18 -21.93
N VAL A 95 -30.69 2.29 -21.19
CA VAL A 95 -30.03 3.54 -21.59
C VAL A 95 -28.89 3.83 -20.61
N HIS A 96 -27.68 3.95 -21.14
CA HIS A 96 -26.50 4.35 -20.38
C HIS A 96 -26.30 5.86 -20.49
N MET A 97 -26.13 6.51 -19.34
CA MET A 97 -25.92 7.96 -19.26
C MET A 97 -24.66 8.25 -18.45
N ASP A 98 -23.78 9.10 -18.99
CA ASP A 98 -22.58 9.53 -18.28
C ASP A 98 -22.24 10.99 -18.59
N TRP A 99 -21.57 11.66 -17.64
CA TRP A 99 -21.13 13.03 -17.80
C TRP A 99 -19.64 13.09 -18.12
N VAL A 100 -19.31 13.67 -19.26
CA VAL A 100 -17.94 14.11 -19.54
C VAL A 100 -17.80 15.54 -19.04
N THR A 101 -16.99 15.77 -18.02
CA THR A 101 -16.79 17.08 -17.38
C THR A 101 -15.37 17.62 -17.58
N GLY A 102 -15.18 18.93 -17.38
CA GLY A 102 -13.85 19.56 -17.46
C GLY A 102 -13.38 19.87 -18.88
N LEU A 103 -14.33 19.99 -19.80
CA LEU A 103 -14.06 20.40 -21.18
C LEU A 103 -13.73 21.89 -21.24
N PRO A 104 -12.95 22.35 -22.24
CA PRO A 104 -12.78 23.76 -22.51
C PRO A 104 -14.15 24.44 -22.63
N PRO A 105 -14.37 25.61 -21.98
CA PRO A 105 -15.67 26.26 -22.01
C PRO A 105 -16.08 26.62 -23.44
N GLY A 106 -17.30 26.28 -23.83
CA GLY A 106 -17.78 26.45 -25.19
C GLY A 106 -19.24 26.86 -25.31
N GLY A 107 -19.57 27.53 -26.41
CA GLY A 107 -20.90 28.04 -26.74
C GLY A 107 -21.29 29.32 -25.99
N ASP A 108 -22.43 29.90 -26.36
CA ASP A 108 -22.90 31.20 -25.85
C ASP A 108 -23.15 31.23 -24.34
N ARG A 109 -23.36 30.05 -23.73
CA ARG A 109 -23.65 29.88 -22.30
C ARG A 109 -22.48 29.26 -21.52
N ILE A 110 -21.31 29.10 -22.14
CA ILE A 110 -20.07 28.67 -21.47
C ILE A 110 -20.23 27.31 -20.77
N TYR A 111 -20.62 26.29 -21.52
CA TYR A 111 -20.71 24.93 -20.99
C TYR A 111 -19.33 24.26 -20.96
N ASN A 112 -19.08 23.42 -19.96
CA ASN A 112 -17.82 22.67 -19.77
C ASN A 112 -18.05 21.17 -19.56
N ALA A 113 -19.26 20.69 -19.82
CA ALA A 113 -19.64 19.30 -19.66
C ALA A 113 -20.66 18.87 -20.72
N CYS A 114 -20.61 17.58 -21.07
CA CYS A 114 -21.52 16.95 -22.01
C CYS A 114 -22.14 15.71 -21.36
N LEU A 115 -23.46 15.59 -21.43
CA LEU A 115 -24.18 14.36 -21.09
C LEU A 115 -24.15 13.43 -22.31
N VAL A 116 -23.53 12.28 -22.16
CA VAL A 116 -23.50 11.22 -23.17
C VAL A 116 -24.65 10.26 -22.86
N VAL A 117 -25.47 9.98 -23.87
CA VAL A 117 -26.60 9.05 -23.77
C VAL A 117 -26.41 7.98 -24.84
N VAL A 118 -26.39 6.72 -24.43
CA VAL A 118 -26.23 5.55 -25.31
C VAL A 118 -27.40 4.61 -25.09
N ASP A 119 -28.06 4.25 -26.19
CA ASP A 119 -29.04 3.17 -26.26
C ASP A 119 -28.37 1.87 -26.72
#